data_AF-A0A5Q4BDB5-F1
#
_entry.id   AF-A0A5Q4BDB5-F1
#
_cell.length_a   1.000
_cell.length_b   1.000
_cell.length_c   1.000
_cell.angle_alpha   90.00
_cell.angle_beta   90.00
_cell.angle_gamma   90.00
#
_symmetry.space_group_name_H-M   'P 1'
#
loop_
_entity.id
_entity.type
_entity.pdbx_description
1 polymer ?
#
loop_
_entity_poly.entity_id
_entity_poly.type
_entity_poly.pdbx_seq_one_letter_code
_entity_poly.pdbx_strand_id
1 'polypeptide(L)'
;MGYAILPALISDIERVYDSYFKAFNGALMGDTMLKILFPGGVGTEEFRRAHTAGTLSWWHHSNCQYTYKCVDTETGEIVGIALGDIYLKEGSEKERKNHGVGWLEGAARERAEAVFNPLHDVREKLFGGRRYIYTHVIALYENMGYETLDEKIVHKAELMSMPNDIEVPLMVKMPACAGGMTFQEWRAAGYPPFSEVKRLPANPVVNVVPGEKKLGGSAVAVEVQVQEVQI
;
A
#
# COMPACT_ATOMS: atom_id res chain seq x y z
N MET A 1 1.60 7.50 -22.62
CA MET A 1 1.49 6.56 -21.49
C MET A 1 0.72 7.21 -20.36
N GLY A 2 -0.60 6.99 -20.34
CA GLY A 2 -1.46 7.42 -19.24
C GLY A 2 -1.71 6.27 -18.26
N TYR A 3 -1.76 6.57 -16.97
CA TYR A 3 -2.09 5.60 -15.93
C TYR A 3 -3.35 6.01 -15.19
N ALA A 4 -4.20 5.03 -14.85
CA ALA A 4 -5.38 5.23 -14.01
C ALA A 4 -5.28 4.37 -12.76
N ILE A 5 -5.55 4.97 -11.59
CA ILE A 5 -5.68 4.25 -10.33
C ILE A 5 -7.15 3.99 -10.08
N LEU A 6 -7.52 2.71 -9.98
CA LEU A 6 -8.90 2.27 -9.82
C LEU A 6 -9.01 1.29 -8.64
N PRO A 7 -10.16 1.21 -7.95
CA PRO A 7 -10.43 0.10 -7.06
C PRO A 7 -10.33 -1.23 -7.82
N ALA A 8 -9.74 -2.25 -7.20
CA ALA A 8 -9.74 -3.59 -7.76
C ALA A 8 -11.14 -4.21 -7.61
N LEU A 9 -11.64 -4.86 -8.68
CA LEU A 9 -12.88 -5.62 -8.64
C LEU A 9 -12.59 -7.07 -8.24
N ILE A 10 -13.62 -7.82 -7.84
CA ILE A 10 -13.51 -9.26 -7.55
C ILE A 10 -12.93 -10.01 -8.76
N SER A 11 -13.34 -9.65 -9.98
CA SER A 11 -12.81 -10.21 -11.23
C SER A 11 -11.35 -9.86 -11.53
N ASP A 12 -10.73 -8.99 -10.73
CA ASP A 12 -9.35 -8.55 -10.91
C ASP A 12 -8.39 -9.25 -9.94
N ILE A 13 -8.88 -9.99 -8.93
CA ILE A 13 -8.03 -10.54 -7.85
C ILE A 13 -6.80 -11.26 -8.41
N GLU A 14 -6.97 -12.20 -9.33
CA GLU A 14 -5.83 -12.93 -9.90
C GLU A 14 -4.82 -11.98 -10.57
N ARG A 15 -5.28 -11.14 -11.49
CA ARG A 15 -4.41 -10.24 -12.28
C ARG A 15 -3.70 -9.19 -11.43
N VAL A 16 -4.38 -8.69 -10.40
CA VAL A 16 -3.82 -7.73 -9.43
C VAL A 16 -2.71 -8.38 -8.62
N TYR A 17 -2.91 -9.62 -8.17
CA TYR A 17 -1.88 -10.34 -7.43
C TYR A 17 -0.78 -10.92 -8.33
N ASP A 18 -1.00 -11.09 -9.63
CA ASP A 18 0.11 -11.34 -10.58
C ASP A 18 1.08 -10.16 -10.60
N SER A 19 0.57 -8.94 -10.66
CA SER A 19 1.38 -7.72 -10.53
C SER A 19 2.09 -7.68 -9.17
N TYR A 20 1.41 -8.04 -8.08
CA TYR A 20 2.03 -8.17 -6.75
C TYR A 20 3.22 -9.13 -6.77
N PHE A 21 3.02 -10.41 -7.11
CA PHE A 21 4.11 -11.38 -7.04
C PHE A 21 5.21 -11.02 -8.02
N LYS A 22 4.90 -10.51 -9.22
CA LYS A 22 5.91 -10.04 -10.17
C LYS A 22 6.75 -8.89 -9.61
N ALA A 23 6.14 -7.95 -8.89
CA ALA A 23 6.85 -6.80 -8.32
C ALA A 23 7.80 -7.19 -7.18
N PHE A 24 7.43 -8.22 -6.40
CA PHE A 24 8.28 -8.74 -5.33
C PHE A 24 9.26 -9.82 -5.80
N ASN A 25 8.99 -10.47 -6.93
CA ASN A 25 9.86 -11.50 -7.50
C ASN A 25 11.10 -10.87 -8.18
N GLY A 26 12.27 -11.41 -7.87
CA GLY A 26 13.56 -10.96 -8.41
C GLY A 26 14.21 -9.81 -7.63
N ALA A 27 13.49 -9.18 -6.70
CA ALA A 27 14.07 -8.25 -5.73
C ALA A 27 14.43 -9.03 -4.45
N LEU A 28 15.68 -8.90 -3.98
CA LEU A 28 16.20 -9.70 -2.85
C LEU A 28 15.28 -9.72 -1.62
N MET A 29 14.74 -8.55 -1.23
CA MET A 29 13.80 -8.46 -0.10
C MET A 29 12.43 -9.06 -0.43
N GLY A 30 11.89 -8.77 -1.62
CA GLY A 30 10.60 -9.29 -2.04
C GLY A 30 10.58 -10.81 -2.14
N ASP A 31 11.61 -11.40 -2.74
CA ASP A 31 11.81 -12.84 -2.83
C ASP A 31 11.86 -13.49 -1.45
N THR A 32 12.60 -12.89 -0.51
CA THR A 32 12.70 -13.43 0.85
C THR A 32 11.38 -13.36 1.58
N MET A 33 10.65 -12.24 1.47
CA MET A 33 9.33 -12.10 2.09
C MET A 33 8.32 -13.09 1.52
N LEU A 34 8.32 -13.31 0.19
CA LEU A 34 7.48 -14.32 -0.44
C LEU A 34 7.83 -15.73 0.04
N LYS A 35 9.11 -16.07 0.19
CA LYS A 35 9.54 -17.39 0.73
C LYS A 35 9.16 -17.59 2.19
N ILE A 36 9.14 -16.52 2.99
CA ILE A 36 8.71 -16.57 4.39
C ILE A 36 7.19 -16.78 4.48
N LEU A 37 6.42 -16.02 3.70
CA LEU A 37 4.94 -16.08 3.74
C LEU A 37 4.37 -17.30 3.01
N PHE A 38 5.05 -17.78 1.98
CA PHE A 38 4.60 -18.86 1.09
C PHE A 38 5.75 -19.82 0.80
N PRO A 39 6.17 -20.64 1.79
CA PRO A 39 7.33 -21.52 1.65
C PRO A 39 7.16 -22.60 0.56
N GLY A 40 5.91 -22.93 0.19
CA GLY A 40 5.59 -23.82 -0.93
C GLY A 40 5.72 -23.17 -2.32
N GLY A 41 6.05 -21.88 -2.39
CA GLY A 41 6.13 -21.10 -3.62
C GLY A 41 4.79 -20.49 -4.04
N VAL A 42 4.86 -19.56 -5.00
CA VAL A 42 3.72 -18.75 -5.46
C VAL A 42 3.30 -19.02 -6.92
N GLY A 43 3.99 -19.96 -7.59
CA GLY A 43 3.87 -20.19 -9.03
C GLY A 43 2.95 -21.33 -9.45
N THR A 44 2.41 -22.12 -8.52
CA THR A 44 1.54 -23.27 -8.84
C THR A 44 0.09 -22.84 -9.00
N GLU A 45 -0.67 -23.53 -9.85
CA GLU A 45 -2.09 -23.23 -10.04
C GLU A 45 -2.88 -23.43 -8.73
N GLU A 46 -2.52 -24.43 -7.93
CA GLU A 46 -3.12 -24.71 -6.64
C GLU A 46 -2.93 -23.55 -5.67
N PHE A 47 -1.72 -22.98 -5.62
CA PHE A 47 -1.43 -21.81 -4.81
C PHE A 47 -2.29 -20.62 -5.27
N ARG A 48 -2.30 -20.36 -6.58
CA ARG A 48 -3.04 -19.24 -7.17
C ARG A 48 -4.54 -19.33 -6.84
N ARG A 49 -5.13 -20.51 -6.99
CA ARG A 49 -6.52 -20.77 -6.64
C ARG A 49 -6.81 -20.57 -5.15
N ALA A 50 -5.96 -21.12 -4.28
CA ALA A 50 -6.11 -20.98 -2.83
C ALA A 50 -5.95 -19.51 -2.39
N HIS A 51 -4.96 -18.80 -2.93
CA HIS A 51 -4.72 -17.39 -2.66
C HIS A 51 -5.90 -16.51 -3.10
N THR A 52 -6.44 -16.75 -4.30
CA THR A 52 -7.64 -16.04 -4.80
C THR A 52 -8.83 -16.27 -3.89
N ALA A 53 -9.10 -17.52 -3.48
CA ALA A 53 -10.19 -17.85 -2.58
C ALA A 53 -10.01 -17.21 -1.19
N GLY A 54 -8.79 -17.24 -0.64
CA GLY A 54 -8.46 -16.58 0.62
C GLY A 54 -8.64 -15.06 0.56
N THR A 55 -8.19 -14.43 -0.54
CA THR A 55 -8.35 -13.00 -0.77
C THR A 55 -9.83 -12.61 -0.89
N LEU A 56 -10.60 -13.36 -1.67
CA LEU A 56 -12.04 -13.12 -1.80
C LEU A 56 -12.76 -13.24 -0.45
N SER A 57 -12.43 -14.28 0.32
CA SER A 57 -12.94 -14.43 1.68
C SER A 57 -12.58 -13.22 2.54
N TRP A 58 -11.32 -12.78 2.52
CA TRP A 58 -10.88 -11.59 3.26
C TRP A 58 -11.64 -10.32 2.85
N TRP A 59 -11.85 -10.09 1.56
CA TRP A 59 -12.58 -8.91 1.06
C TRP A 59 -14.05 -8.89 1.49
N HIS A 60 -14.66 -10.04 1.73
CA HIS A 60 -16.02 -10.11 2.28
C HIS A 60 -16.08 -9.76 3.78
N HIS A 61 -14.97 -9.86 4.50
CA HIS A 61 -14.92 -9.63 5.96
C HIS A 61 -14.24 -8.31 6.33
N SER A 62 -13.28 -7.85 5.53
CA SER A 62 -12.52 -6.65 5.82
C SER A 62 -13.39 -5.40 5.67
N ASN A 63 -13.32 -4.51 6.66
CA ASN A 63 -14.02 -3.23 6.67
C ASN A 63 -13.06 -2.03 6.52
N CYS A 64 -11.76 -2.30 6.43
CA CYS A 64 -10.72 -1.28 6.41
C CYS A 64 -9.68 -1.48 5.32
N GLN A 65 -9.53 -2.66 4.73
CA GLN A 65 -8.55 -2.87 3.66
C GLN A 65 -9.12 -2.48 2.30
N TYR A 66 -8.33 -1.72 1.54
CA TYR A 66 -8.64 -1.28 0.18
C TYR A 66 -7.49 -1.70 -0.75
N THR A 67 -7.87 -2.40 -1.81
CA THR A 67 -6.94 -2.80 -2.87
C THR A 67 -7.20 -1.96 -4.10
N TYR A 68 -6.15 -1.29 -4.58
CA TYR A 68 -6.17 -0.50 -5.80
C TYR A 68 -5.30 -1.14 -6.86
N LYS A 69 -5.69 -0.96 -8.12
CA LYS A 69 -4.95 -1.34 -9.30
C LYS A 69 -4.48 -0.10 -10.05
N CYS A 70 -3.26 -0.15 -10.57
CA CYS A 70 -2.77 0.78 -11.58
C CYS A 70 -2.98 0.15 -12.95
N VAL A 71 -3.71 0.84 -13.82
CA VAL A 71 -4.04 0.38 -15.17
C VAL A 71 -3.35 1.27 -16.19
N ASP A 72 -2.64 0.66 -17.13
CA ASP A 72 -2.19 1.35 -18.34
C ASP A 72 -3.42 1.67 -19.20
N THR A 73 -3.69 2.96 -19.41
CA THR A 73 -4.89 3.42 -20.12
C THR A 73 -4.88 3.14 -21.62
N GLU A 74 -3.71 2.83 -22.20
CA GLU A 74 -3.58 2.51 -23.62
C GLU A 74 -3.87 1.03 -23.87
N THR A 75 -3.43 0.15 -22.97
CA THR A 75 -3.55 -1.32 -23.14
C THR A 75 -4.68 -1.93 -22.30
N GLY A 76 -5.10 -1.26 -21.24
CA GLY A 76 -6.02 -1.80 -20.22
C GLY A 76 -5.37 -2.81 -19.28
N GLU A 77 -4.05 -3.01 -19.35
CA GLU A 77 -3.32 -3.95 -18.49
C GLU A 77 -3.17 -3.42 -17.06
N ILE A 78 -3.26 -4.33 -16.08
CA ILE A 78 -2.94 -4.03 -14.69
C ILE A 78 -1.43 -4.10 -14.52
N VAL A 79 -0.81 -2.95 -14.30
CA VAL A 79 0.64 -2.78 -14.23
C VAL A 79 1.14 -2.57 -12.79
N GLY A 80 0.24 -2.36 -11.84
CA GLY A 80 0.60 -2.13 -10.45
C GLY A 80 -0.54 -2.41 -9.48
N ILE A 81 -0.18 -2.49 -8.20
CA ILE A 81 -1.07 -2.75 -7.08
C ILE A 81 -0.68 -1.87 -5.89
N ALA A 82 -1.66 -1.39 -5.16
CA ALA A 82 -1.48 -0.86 -3.82
C ALA A 82 -2.49 -1.49 -2.86
N LEU A 83 -2.03 -1.90 -1.68
CA LEU A 83 -2.89 -2.30 -0.57
C LEU A 83 -2.69 -1.32 0.57
N GLY A 84 -3.80 -0.77 1.05
CA GLY A 84 -3.80 0.08 2.24
C GLY A 84 -4.99 -0.20 3.13
N ASP A 85 -4.74 -0.12 4.44
CA ASP A 85 -5.79 -0.17 5.45
C ASP A 85 -6.16 1.27 5.82
N ILE A 86 -7.42 1.63 5.64
CA ILE A 86 -7.99 2.96 5.89
C ILE A 86 -8.87 2.88 7.12
N TYR A 87 -8.39 3.46 8.23
CA TYR A 87 -9.10 3.53 9.50
C TYR A 87 -9.80 4.89 9.62
N LEU A 88 -11.04 4.97 9.14
CA LEU A 88 -11.85 6.19 9.22
C LEU A 88 -12.49 6.40 10.59
N LYS A 89 -12.60 5.32 11.38
CA LYS A 89 -13.15 5.32 12.73
C LYS A 89 -12.08 4.87 13.71
N GLU A 90 -12.17 5.39 14.93
CA GLU A 90 -11.32 4.90 16.00
C GLU A 90 -11.68 3.45 16.32
N GLY A 91 -10.67 2.61 16.51
CA GLY A 91 -10.85 1.18 16.79
C GLY A 91 -10.48 0.83 18.22
N SER A 92 -11.23 -0.08 18.84
CA SER A 92 -10.93 -0.65 20.17
C SER A 92 -9.76 -1.64 20.12
N GLU A 93 -9.07 -1.86 21.25
CA GLU A 93 -7.95 -2.81 21.32
C GLU A 93 -8.33 -4.22 20.85
N LYS A 94 -9.57 -4.62 21.11
CA LYS A 94 -10.12 -5.89 20.65
C LYS A 94 -10.19 -5.99 19.12
N GLU A 95 -10.62 -4.92 18.45
CA GLU A 95 -10.75 -4.86 16.99
C GLU A 95 -9.39 -4.81 16.30
N ARG A 96 -8.37 -4.24 16.95
CA ARG A 96 -7.01 -4.12 16.38
C ARG A 96 -6.07 -5.26 16.75
N LYS A 97 -6.59 -6.32 17.38
CA LYS A 97 -5.83 -7.49 17.80
C LYS A 97 -5.02 -8.04 16.63
N ASN A 98 -3.73 -8.34 16.86
CA ASN A 98 -2.92 -9.03 15.87
C ASN A 98 -3.41 -10.47 15.71
N HIS A 99 -3.79 -10.85 14.49
CA HIS A 99 -4.22 -12.21 14.15
C HIS A 99 -3.07 -13.08 13.65
N GLY A 100 -1.88 -12.50 13.44
CA GLY A 100 -0.70 -13.19 12.95
C GLY A 100 -0.86 -13.67 11.50
N VAL A 101 -0.07 -14.68 11.14
CA VAL A 101 -0.03 -15.22 9.77
C VAL A 101 -0.87 -16.50 9.71
N GLY A 102 -2.19 -16.33 9.65
CA GLY A 102 -3.17 -17.40 9.89
C GLY A 102 -3.19 -18.56 8.88
N TRP A 103 -2.45 -18.47 7.77
CA TRP A 103 -2.32 -19.54 6.78
C TRP A 103 -1.04 -20.38 6.92
N LEU A 104 -0.20 -20.08 7.91
CA LEU A 104 1.00 -20.84 8.24
C LEU A 104 0.83 -21.59 9.57
N GLU A 105 1.61 -22.67 9.74
CA GLU A 105 1.66 -23.45 10.97
C GLU A 105 3.11 -23.76 11.38
N GLY A 106 3.31 -24.16 12.65
CA GLY A 106 4.60 -24.59 13.19
C GLY A 106 5.73 -23.59 12.98
N ALA A 107 6.92 -24.09 12.67
CA ALA A 107 8.13 -23.29 12.49
C ALA A 107 8.01 -22.23 11.37
N ALA A 108 7.21 -22.48 10.34
CA ALA A 108 6.98 -21.50 9.27
C ALA A 108 6.19 -20.29 9.81
N ARG A 109 5.15 -20.55 10.62
CA ARG A 109 4.38 -19.49 11.28
C ARG A 109 5.23 -18.71 12.27
N GLU A 110 5.98 -19.40 13.13
CA GLU A 110 6.87 -18.76 14.11
C GLU A 110 7.87 -17.82 13.42
N ARG A 111 8.49 -18.29 12.34
CA ARG A 111 9.42 -17.48 11.54
C ARG A 111 8.75 -16.27 10.93
N ALA A 112 7.58 -16.43 10.32
CA ALA A 112 6.85 -15.32 9.73
C ALA A 112 6.42 -14.30 10.79
N GLU A 113 5.82 -14.76 11.89
CA GLU A 113 5.37 -13.87 12.97
C GLU A 113 6.54 -13.15 13.66
N ALA A 114 7.73 -13.75 13.75
CA ALA A 114 8.94 -13.06 14.22
C ALA A 114 9.36 -11.87 13.32
N VAL A 115 8.99 -11.90 12.03
CA VAL A 115 9.24 -10.83 11.08
C VAL A 115 8.11 -9.79 11.09
N PHE A 116 6.84 -10.23 11.13
CA PHE A 116 5.68 -9.34 10.97
C PHE A 116 5.13 -8.75 12.28
N ASN A 117 5.23 -9.45 13.42
CA ASN A 117 4.71 -8.92 14.68
C ASN A 117 5.40 -7.62 15.13
N PRO A 118 6.73 -7.45 14.98
CA PRO A 118 7.36 -6.16 15.26
C PRO A 118 6.81 -5.00 14.42
N LEU A 119 6.38 -5.26 13.17
CA LEU A 119 5.72 -4.25 12.33
C LEU A 119 4.38 -3.84 12.93
N HIS A 120 3.60 -4.81 13.40
CA HIS A 120 2.33 -4.57 14.10
C HIS A 120 2.54 -3.77 15.39
N ASP A 121 3.53 -4.14 16.21
CA ASP A 121 3.83 -3.46 17.47
C ASP A 121 4.20 -1.98 17.25
N VAL A 122 5.01 -1.70 16.21
CA VAL A 122 5.35 -0.33 15.82
C VAL A 122 4.11 0.41 15.33
N ARG A 123 3.25 -0.21 14.51
CA ARG A 123 1.99 0.39 14.06
C ARG A 123 1.08 0.73 15.25
N GLU A 124 0.92 -0.17 16.22
CA GLU A 124 0.12 0.08 17.43
C GLU A 124 0.70 1.22 18.28
N LYS A 125 2.03 1.30 18.42
CA LYS A 125 2.68 2.40 19.13
C LYS A 125 2.50 3.74 18.40
N LEU A 126 2.65 3.75 17.07
CA LEU A 126 2.61 4.96 16.27
C LEU A 126 1.19 5.50 16.09
N PHE A 127 0.20 4.63 15.94
CA PHE A 127 -1.16 5.03 15.55
C PHE A 127 -2.20 4.56 16.57
N GLY A 128 -2.09 3.33 17.09
CA GLY A 128 -3.04 2.77 18.04
C GLY A 128 -4.47 2.84 17.52
N GLY A 129 -5.42 3.27 18.37
CA GLY A 129 -6.83 3.40 18.02
C GLY A 129 -7.20 4.60 17.14
N ARG A 130 -6.24 5.41 16.67
CA ARG A 130 -6.51 6.65 15.94
C ARG A 130 -7.00 6.38 14.51
N ARG A 131 -7.45 7.45 13.83
CA ARG A 131 -7.74 7.44 12.39
C ARG A 131 -6.44 7.62 11.60
N TYR A 132 -6.20 6.76 10.63
CA TYR A 132 -5.02 6.83 9.76
C TYR A 132 -5.23 5.99 8.50
N ILE A 133 -4.39 6.26 7.49
CA ILE A 133 -4.25 5.41 6.30
C ILE A 133 -2.88 4.75 6.40
N TYR A 134 -2.85 3.42 6.31
CA TYR A 134 -1.64 2.62 6.37
C TYR A 134 -1.48 1.78 5.11
N THR A 135 -0.62 2.23 4.21
CA THR A 135 -0.31 1.51 2.98
C THR A 135 0.84 0.55 3.23
N HIS A 136 0.56 -0.74 3.24
CA HIS A 136 1.52 -1.79 3.57
C HIS A 136 2.07 -2.51 2.33
N VAL A 137 1.49 -2.28 1.15
CA VAL A 137 2.00 -2.77 -0.13
C VAL A 137 1.84 -1.69 -1.17
N ILE A 138 2.92 -1.36 -1.88
CA ILE A 138 2.84 -0.61 -3.13
C ILE A 138 3.86 -1.21 -4.10
N ALA A 139 3.41 -1.65 -5.26
CA ALA A 139 4.30 -1.87 -6.39
C ALA A 139 4.31 -0.56 -7.20
N LEU A 140 5.29 0.33 -6.95
CA LEU A 140 5.57 1.68 -7.54
C LEU A 140 5.43 2.87 -6.56
N TYR A 141 6.38 3.04 -5.63
CA TYR A 141 6.31 3.99 -4.49
C TYR A 141 6.43 5.48 -4.85
N GLU A 142 7.45 5.87 -5.62
CA GLU A 142 7.79 7.29 -5.83
C GLU A 142 6.75 8.03 -6.67
N ASN A 143 6.25 7.37 -7.71
CA ASN A 143 5.25 7.94 -8.61
C ASN A 143 3.88 8.16 -7.93
N MET A 144 3.67 7.60 -6.73
CA MET A 144 2.43 7.74 -5.97
C MET A 144 2.49 8.83 -4.89
N GLY A 145 3.62 9.54 -4.76
CA GLY A 145 3.77 10.69 -3.84
C GLY A 145 3.95 10.29 -2.36
N TYR A 146 4.59 9.15 -2.11
CA TYR A 146 5.02 8.73 -0.76
C TYR A 146 6.38 9.35 -0.42
N GLU A 147 6.57 9.72 0.83
CA GLU A 147 7.85 10.13 1.40
C GLU A 147 8.43 9.04 2.31
N THR A 148 9.75 8.89 2.30
CA THR A 148 10.48 7.97 3.18
C THR A 148 10.78 8.62 4.52
N LEU A 149 10.55 7.90 5.61
CA LEU A 149 10.86 8.32 6.98
C LEU A 149 12.30 7.97 7.36
N ASP A 150 12.85 8.72 8.32
CA ASP A 150 14.17 8.43 8.91
C ASP A 150 14.16 7.14 9.74
N GLU A 151 13.00 6.81 10.33
CA GLU A 151 12.80 5.53 10.97
C GLU A 151 12.86 4.36 9.99
N LYS A 152 13.56 3.32 10.41
CA LYS A 152 13.70 2.07 9.66
C LYS A 152 13.38 0.90 10.56
N ILE A 153 12.91 -0.17 9.94
CA ILE A 153 12.76 -1.45 10.61
C ILE A 153 13.90 -2.34 10.19
N VAL A 154 14.62 -2.89 11.17
CA VAL A 154 15.74 -3.80 10.91
C VAL A 154 15.25 -5.23 11.00
N HIS A 155 15.21 -5.92 9.87
CA HIS A 155 15.04 -7.37 9.84
C HIS A 155 16.40 -8.04 10.03
N LYS A 156 16.49 -8.88 11.06
CA LYS A 156 17.73 -9.60 11.40
C LYS A 156 18.10 -10.61 10.31
N ALA A 157 19.39 -10.65 10.00
CA ALA A 157 19.97 -11.52 8.98
C ALA A 157 19.54 -12.99 9.16
N GLU A 158 19.58 -13.47 10.40
CA GLU A 158 19.19 -14.82 10.79
C GLU A 158 17.72 -15.15 10.43
N LEU A 159 16.79 -14.24 10.75
CA LEU A 159 15.37 -14.40 10.44
C LEU A 159 15.12 -14.44 8.94
N MET A 160 15.87 -13.63 8.20
CA MET A 160 15.76 -13.50 6.75
C MET A 160 16.56 -14.58 5.99
N SER A 161 17.38 -15.38 6.69
CA SER A 161 18.35 -16.30 6.08
C SER A 161 19.30 -15.58 5.11
N MET A 162 19.82 -14.43 5.56
CA MET A 162 20.66 -13.51 4.80
C MET A 162 22.05 -13.33 5.43
N PRO A 163 23.05 -12.86 4.67
CA PRO A 163 24.37 -12.58 5.23
C PRO A 163 24.40 -11.33 6.13
N ASN A 164 23.48 -10.38 5.94
CA ASN A 164 23.46 -9.11 6.67
C ASN A 164 22.03 -8.76 7.10
N ASP A 165 21.92 -7.95 8.16
CA ASP A 165 20.67 -7.30 8.57
C ASP A 165 20.16 -6.41 7.42
N ILE A 166 18.84 -6.31 7.29
CA ILE A 166 18.23 -5.48 6.25
C ILE A 166 17.41 -4.38 6.90
N GLU A 167 17.71 -3.15 6.54
CA GLU A 167 16.91 -1.99 6.90
C GLU A 167 15.77 -1.81 5.88
N VAL A 168 14.54 -1.86 6.36
CA VAL A 168 13.34 -1.56 5.59
C VAL A 168 12.95 -0.12 5.85
N PRO A 169 12.89 0.74 4.81
CA PRO A 169 12.44 2.11 4.97
C PRO A 169 10.94 2.12 5.31
N LEU A 170 10.56 2.96 6.27
CA LEU A 170 9.15 3.29 6.47
C LEU A 170 8.77 4.41 5.52
N MET A 171 7.56 4.35 4.96
CA MET A 171 7.06 5.37 4.06
C MET A 171 5.67 5.82 4.49
N VAL A 172 5.36 7.08 4.21
CA VAL A 172 4.07 7.69 4.52
C VAL A 172 3.63 8.56 3.36
N LYS A 173 2.32 8.73 3.21
CA LYS A 173 1.75 9.73 2.33
C LYS A 173 0.83 10.62 3.13
N MET A 174 1.19 11.89 3.23
CA MET A 174 0.36 12.88 3.90
C MET A 174 -0.91 13.13 3.08
N PRO A 175 -2.09 13.25 3.73
CA PRO A 175 -3.32 13.52 3.01
C PRO A 175 -3.28 14.94 2.42
N ALA A 176 -3.99 15.16 1.31
CA ALA A 176 -4.01 16.48 0.67
C ALA A 176 -4.52 17.60 1.61
N CYS A 177 -5.41 17.25 2.56
CA CYS A 177 -5.90 18.18 3.57
C CYS A 177 -4.82 18.63 4.57
N ALA A 178 -3.67 17.97 4.64
CA ALA A 178 -2.51 18.42 5.42
C ALA A 178 -1.85 19.67 4.82
N GLY A 179 -2.30 20.15 3.65
CA GLY A 179 -1.89 21.44 3.11
C GLY A 179 -0.41 21.53 2.74
N GLY A 180 0.23 20.40 2.41
CA GLY A 180 1.67 20.35 2.10
C GLY A 180 2.58 20.16 3.31
N MET A 181 2.03 19.95 4.51
CA MET A 181 2.78 19.55 5.69
C MET A 181 3.40 18.15 5.50
N THR A 182 4.67 18.01 5.81
CA THR A 182 5.39 16.73 5.87
C THR A 182 5.03 15.94 7.13
N PHE A 183 5.28 14.64 7.15
CA PHE A 183 5.03 13.82 8.33
C PHE A 183 5.89 14.23 9.52
N GLN A 184 7.13 14.68 9.30
CA GLN A 184 8.01 15.15 10.38
C GLN A 184 7.46 16.42 11.03
N GLU A 185 6.95 17.37 10.24
CA GLU A 185 6.29 18.57 10.76
C GLU A 185 5.01 18.20 11.53
N TRP A 186 4.21 17.28 11.01
CA TRP A 186 2.99 16.80 11.66
C TRP A 186 3.29 16.14 13.02
N ARG A 187 4.34 15.32 13.07
CA ARG A 187 4.83 14.71 14.30
C ARG A 187 5.38 15.74 15.29
N ALA A 188 6.19 16.69 14.82
CA ALA A 188 6.75 17.74 15.66
C ALA A 188 5.66 18.64 16.28
N ALA A 189 4.54 18.80 15.58
CA ALA A 189 3.34 19.49 16.05
C ALA A 189 2.47 18.66 17.03
N GLY A 190 2.88 17.43 17.36
CA GLY A 190 2.16 16.56 18.29
C GLY A 190 0.98 15.81 17.68
N TYR A 191 1.02 15.54 16.36
CA TYR A 191 -0.04 14.85 15.61
C TYR A 191 -1.41 15.58 15.67
N PRO A 192 -1.49 16.88 15.30
CA PRO A 192 -2.74 17.61 15.32
C PRO A 192 -3.77 16.95 14.39
N PRO A 193 -5.06 16.97 14.73
CA PRO A 193 -6.07 16.40 13.85
C PRO A 193 -6.12 17.16 12.52
N PHE A 194 -6.33 16.45 11.41
CA PHE A 194 -6.34 17.08 10.07
C PHE A 194 -7.42 18.16 9.90
N SER A 195 -8.47 18.16 10.73
CA SER A 195 -9.47 19.24 10.77
C SER A 195 -8.91 20.57 11.29
N GLU A 196 -7.83 20.55 12.06
CA GLU A 196 -7.20 21.72 12.66
C GLU A 196 -5.97 22.19 11.88
N VAL A 197 -5.47 21.37 10.96
CA VAL A 197 -4.42 21.78 10.02
C VAL A 197 -5.02 22.81 9.08
N LYS A 198 -4.57 24.07 9.20
CA LYS A 198 -5.00 25.15 8.30
C LYS A 198 -4.74 24.71 6.88
N ARG A 199 -5.81 24.53 6.09
CA ARG A 199 -5.71 24.32 4.65
C ARG A 199 -4.94 25.51 4.07
N LEU A 200 -3.67 25.28 3.73
CA LEU A 200 -3.06 26.10 2.70
C LEU A 200 -3.90 25.86 1.44
N PRO A 201 -4.35 26.90 0.73
CA PRO A 201 -5.07 26.70 -0.52
C PRO A 201 -4.22 25.78 -1.37
N ALA A 202 -4.77 24.61 -1.68
CA ALA A 202 -4.12 23.68 -2.58
C ALA A 202 -3.99 24.41 -3.92
N ASN A 203 -2.81 24.97 -4.17
CA ASN A 203 -2.46 25.30 -5.54
C ASN A 203 -2.48 23.96 -6.24
N PRO A 204 -3.35 23.75 -7.24
CA PRO A 204 -3.34 22.50 -7.97
C PRO A 204 -1.94 22.34 -8.56
N VAL A 205 -1.17 21.40 -8.01
CA VAL A 205 0.10 20.99 -8.62
C VAL A 205 -0.31 20.12 -9.80
N VAL A 206 -0.71 20.78 -10.88
CA VAL A 206 -0.68 20.15 -12.19
C VAL A 206 0.79 20.06 -12.54
N ASN A 207 1.38 18.88 -12.31
CA ASN A 207 2.64 18.55 -12.98
C ASN A 207 2.33 18.38 -14.47
N VAL A 208 2.17 19.52 -15.17
CA VAL A 208 2.26 19.55 -16.63
C VAL A 208 3.73 19.34 -16.94
N VAL A 209 4.13 18.09 -17.16
CA VAL A 209 5.37 17.83 -17.90
C VAL A 209 5.11 18.40 -19.31
N PRO A 210 5.88 19.39 -19.79
CA PRO A 210 5.64 19.95 -21.10
C PRO A 210 5.85 18.86 -22.16
N GLY A 211 4.75 18.33 -22.70
CA GLY A 211 4.77 17.60 -23.94
C GLY A 211 5.15 18.59 -25.04
N GLU A 212 6.29 18.37 -25.69
CA GLU A 212 6.62 19.09 -26.92
C GLU A 212 5.44 18.95 -27.90
N LYS A 213 4.88 20.10 -28.28
CA LYS A 213 3.83 20.22 -29.27
C LYS A 213 4.23 19.56 -30.59
N LYS A 214 3.38 18.67 -31.09
CA LYS A 214 2.89 18.77 -32.48
C LYS A 214 1.36 18.66 -32.51
N LEU A 215 0.75 19.73 -32.99
CA LEU A 215 -0.66 19.88 -33.30
C LEU A 215 -1.05 19.04 -34.51
N GLY A 216 -2.27 18.48 -34.49
CA GLY A 216 -2.98 18.09 -35.70
C GLY A 216 -4.22 17.25 -35.43
N GLY A 217 -5.40 17.86 -35.43
CA GLY A 217 -6.67 17.15 -35.62
C GLY A 217 -7.71 17.41 -34.54
N SER A 218 -8.90 17.77 -34.97
CA SER A 218 -10.06 18.16 -34.17
C SER A 218 -10.53 17.07 -33.20
N ALA A 219 -10.49 17.36 -31.90
CA ALA A 219 -11.30 16.66 -30.91
C ALA A 219 -11.91 17.68 -29.96
N VAL A 220 -13.24 17.67 -29.88
CA VAL A 220 -14.00 18.43 -28.90
C VAL A 220 -13.68 17.82 -27.54
N ALA A 221 -12.99 18.56 -26.67
CA ALA A 221 -12.74 18.14 -25.30
C ALA A 221 -14.06 18.23 -24.53
N VAL A 222 -14.57 17.09 -24.08
CA VAL A 222 -15.60 17.04 -23.03
C VAL A 222 -14.86 17.22 -21.71
N GLU A 223 -15.07 18.38 -21.08
CA GLU A 223 -14.58 18.67 -19.74
C GLU A 223 -15.41 17.84 -18.74
N VAL A 224 -14.83 16.75 -18.23
CA VAL A 224 -15.39 16.01 -17.10
C VAL A 224 -14.89 16.67 -15.83
N GLN A 225 -15.72 17.53 -15.24
CA GLN A 225 -15.48 18.04 -13.89
C GLN A 225 -15.79 16.93 -12.88
N VAL A 226 -14.73 16.30 -12.38
CA VAL A 226 -14.83 15.44 -11.19
C VAL A 226 -14.89 16.37 -9.98
N GLN A 227 -16.10 16.66 -9.51
CA GLN A 227 -16.29 17.28 -8.20
C GLN A 227 -15.87 16.28 -7.13
N GLU A 228 -14.95 16.70 -6.25
CA GLU A 228 -14.61 15.99 -5.03
C GLU A 228 -15.89 15.78 -4.21
N VAL A 229 -16.23 14.52 -3.93
CA VAL A 229 -17.28 14.18 -2.97
C VAL A 229 -16.74 14.52 -1.58
N GLN A 230 -17.27 15.59 -0.99
CA GLN A 230 -17.04 15.93 0.41
C GLN A 230 -17.63 14.84 1.30
N ILE A 231 -16.81 14.27 2.19
CA ILE A 231 -17.25 13.47 3.34
C ILE A 231 -16.99 14.28 4.60
#